data_AF-A0A2E1KVA4-F1
#
_entry.id   AF-A0A2E1KVA4-F1
#
_cell.length_a   1.000
_cell.length_b   1.000
_cell.length_c   1.000
_cell.angle_alpha   90.00
_cell.angle_beta   90.00
_cell.angle_gamma   90.00
#
_symmetry.space_group_name_H-M   'P 1'
#
loop_
_entity.id
_entity.type
_entity.pdbx_description
1 polymer ?
#
loop_
_entity_poly.entity_id
_entity_poly.type
_entity_poly.pdbx_seq_one_letter_code
_entity_poly.pdbx_strand_id
1 'polypeptide(L)'
;MHKILSLLLLPLAIQASSLSEKIFERSEYWPFRVTWNSEGSIDTGFPGILIRLEDNETALLDYGRDGIHRVPVAQTNIVALADEILSGDRDKELPNFIAYTANMFVRYTAPAEVPGIAPEIMAKSSKLLLIYCNDETLLNDAVVKGLQNMSDKSTAQGILPLFIPTNFAFYNQLTEVNLAPINMMTPHMAIGSLRMLGHDPDLEGGVTAVLIDPEGKVLQTWRSFLNENVSTLESIKESLFSEESPRETHQYQ
;
A
#
# COMPACT_ATOMS: atom_id res chain seq x y z
N MET A 1 3.87 -68.48 8.55
CA MET A 1 4.47 -67.38 9.34
C MET A 1 5.56 -66.75 8.51
N HIS A 2 5.39 -65.52 8.02
CA HIS A 2 6.44 -64.50 7.88
C HIS A 2 5.73 -63.18 7.54
N LYS A 3 5.56 -62.36 8.58
CA LYS A 3 5.22 -60.93 8.48
C LYS A 3 6.47 -60.22 7.95
N ILE A 4 6.37 -59.51 6.83
CA ILE A 4 7.34 -58.46 6.50
C ILE A 4 6.56 -57.21 6.12
N LEU A 5 6.65 -56.28 7.08
CA LEU A 5 6.60 -54.82 7.01
C LEU A 5 6.07 -54.18 5.72
N SER A 6 4.89 -53.60 5.90
CA SER A 6 4.44 -52.41 5.20
C SER A 6 5.44 -51.26 5.41
N LEU A 7 6.23 -50.91 4.38
CA LEU A 7 6.77 -49.55 4.25
C LEU A 7 5.81 -48.76 3.37
N LEU A 8 4.87 -48.09 4.03
CA LEU A 8 4.17 -46.94 3.48
C LEU A 8 5.22 -45.82 3.30
N LEU A 9 5.83 -45.77 2.12
CA LEU A 9 6.43 -44.54 1.61
C LEU A 9 5.28 -43.60 1.23
N LEU A 10 4.73 -42.90 2.23
CA LEU A 10 3.94 -41.70 1.98
C LEU A 10 4.91 -40.55 1.64
N PRO A 11 4.57 -39.70 0.65
CA PRO A 11 5.50 -38.76 0.07
C PRO A 11 5.72 -37.58 1.02
N LEU A 12 6.94 -37.41 1.50
CA LEU A 12 7.42 -36.20 2.18
C LEU A 12 7.57 -34.99 1.23
N ALA A 13 6.86 -34.99 0.09
CA ALA A 13 7.02 -34.04 -1.00
C ALA A 13 5.75 -33.24 -1.32
N ILE A 14 4.75 -33.20 -0.43
CA ILE A 14 3.48 -32.46 -0.63
C ILE A 14 3.18 -31.51 0.53
N GLN A 15 4.19 -30.80 1.06
CA GLN A 15 3.97 -29.73 2.04
C GLN A 15 4.78 -28.46 1.79
N ALA A 16 5.58 -28.41 0.71
CA ALA A 16 6.44 -27.26 0.39
C ALA A 16 5.91 -26.36 -0.75
N SER A 17 4.61 -26.40 -1.09
CA SER A 17 4.10 -25.64 -2.26
C SER A 17 2.90 -24.72 -2.03
N SER A 18 2.42 -24.49 -0.79
CA SER A 18 1.22 -23.65 -0.62
C SER A 18 1.49 -22.15 -0.51
N LEU A 19 2.64 -21.71 0.03
CA LEU A 19 2.93 -20.28 0.18
C LEU A 19 3.58 -19.69 -1.08
N SER A 20 4.53 -20.40 -1.71
CA SER A 20 5.16 -19.93 -2.95
C SER A 20 4.14 -19.68 -4.08
N GLU A 21 3.07 -20.46 -4.15
CA GLU A 21 2.00 -20.31 -5.15
C GLU A 21 0.98 -19.21 -4.80
N LYS A 22 1.00 -18.70 -3.55
CA LYS A 22 -0.04 -17.80 -3.01
C LYS A 22 0.53 -16.63 -2.20
N ILE A 23 1.81 -16.34 -2.32
CA ILE A 23 2.44 -15.28 -1.52
C ILE A 23 1.80 -13.93 -1.81
N PHE A 24 1.43 -13.68 -3.07
CA PHE A 24 0.70 -12.47 -3.45
C PHE A 24 -0.64 -12.31 -2.70
N GLU A 25 -1.33 -13.42 -2.39
CA GLU A 25 -2.62 -13.37 -1.70
C GLU A 25 -2.53 -13.15 -0.19
N ARG A 26 -1.36 -13.41 0.39
CA ARG A 26 -1.14 -13.31 1.85
C ARG A 26 -0.16 -12.19 2.16
N SER A 27 -0.58 -10.97 1.85
CA SER A 27 0.24 -9.76 2.00
C SER A 27 0.71 -9.54 3.43
N GLU A 28 -0.04 -10.00 4.43
CA GLU A 28 0.30 -9.91 5.85
C GLU A 28 1.64 -10.57 6.22
N TYR A 29 2.17 -11.45 5.37
CA TYR A 29 3.48 -12.09 5.56
C TYR A 29 4.58 -11.55 4.64
N TRP A 30 4.31 -10.52 3.85
CA TRP A 30 5.33 -9.94 2.98
C TRP A 30 6.49 -9.39 3.83
N PRO A 31 7.75 -9.78 3.56
CA PRO A 31 8.88 -9.25 4.31
C PRO A 31 9.16 -7.79 3.95
N PHE A 32 9.55 -6.97 4.92
CA PHE A 32 9.86 -5.56 4.65
C PHE A 32 11.21 -5.38 3.95
N ARG A 33 12.23 -6.13 4.38
CA ARG A 33 13.59 -6.09 3.81
C ARG A 33 13.91 -7.39 3.11
N VAL A 34 14.39 -7.29 1.88
CA VAL A 34 14.60 -8.44 0.99
C VAL A 34 15.90 -8.28 0.23
N THR A 35 16.54 -9.39 -0.12
CA THR A 35 17.76 -9.39 -0.93
C THR A 35 17.47 -9.93 -2.32
N TRP A 36 18.03 -9.29 -3.34
CA TRP A 36 18.01 -9.77 -4.72
C TRP A 36 19.34 -10.44 -5.06
N ASN A 37 19.27 -11.67 -5.55
CA ASN A 37 20.40 -12.53 -5.87
C ASN A 37 20.70 -12.50 -7.38
N SER A 38 20.79 -11.32 -8.01
CA SER A 38 21.17 -11.20 -9.42
C SER A 38 22.64 -10.83 -9.57
N GLU A 39 23.32 -11.51 -10.49
CA GLU A 39 24.64 -11.11 -10.94
C GLU A 39 24.49 -9.87 -11.84
N GLY A 40 24.88 -8.67 -11.38
CA GLY A 40 25.37 -7.64 -12.31
C GLY A 40 24.86 -6.19 -12.23
N SER A 41 24.11 -5.73 -11.22
CA SER A 41 23.79 -4.29 -11.14
C SER A 41 23.70 -3.66 -9.76
N ILE A 42 23.41 -4.45 -8.73
CA ILE A 42 23.45 -4.06 -7.32
C ILE A 42 24.39 -5.05 -6.64
N ASP A 43 25.21 -4.60 -5.68
CA ASP A 43 26.09 -5.50 -4.93
C ASP A 43 25.27 -6.69 -4.41
N THR A 44 25.52 -7.88 -4.96
CA THR A 44 24.78 -9.10 -4.66
C THR A 44 24.65 -9.27 -3.15
N GLY A 45 23.41 -9.38 -2.66
CA GLY A 45 23.11 -9.53 -1.23
C GLY A 45 22.85 -8.22 -0.47
N PHE A 46 22.91 -7.06 -1.10
CA PHE A 46 22.46 -5.81 -0.47
C PHE A 46 20.93 -5.83 -0.28
N PRO A 47 20.40 -5.54 0.93
CA PRO A 47 18.97 -5.58 1.19
C PRO A 47 18.26 -4.33 0.66
N GLY A 48 17.24 -4.52 -0.17
CA GLY A 48 16.26 -3.51 -0.56
C GLY A 48 15.00 -3.56 0.30
N ILE A 49 14.14 -2.56 0.14
CA ILE A 49 12.82 -2.49 0.76
C ILE A 49 11.78 -3.04 -0.23
N LEU A 50 10.98 -4.01 0.18
CA LEU A 50 9.83 -4.47 -0.60
C LEU A 50 8.72 -3.42 -0.54
N ILE A 51 8.49 -2.71 -1.65
CA ILE A 51 7.36 -1.77 -1.77
C ILE A 51 6.06 -2.57 -1.87
N ARG A 52 6.01 -3.54 -2.80
CA ARG A 52 4.88 -4.47 -2.99
C ARG A 52 5.25 -5.62 -3.92
N LEU A 53 4.44 -6.67 -3.90
CA LEU A 53 4.34 -7.60 -5.02
C LEU A 53 3.31 -7.07 -6.03
N GLU A 54 3.66 -7.07 -7.32
CA GLU A 54 2.71 -6.75 -8.40
C GLU A 54 1.87 -7.98 -8.76
N ASP A 55 2.44 -9.17 -8.64
CA ASP A 55 1.82 -10.48 -8.79
C ASP A 55 2.68 -11.55 -8.07
N ASN A 56 2.45 -12.84 -8.32
CA ASN A 56 3.27 -13.92 -7.72
C ASN A 56 4.70 -14.01 -8.29
N GLU A 57 4.99 -13.36 -9.41
CA GLU A 57 6.25 -13.47 -10.13
C GLU A 57 7.11 -12.20 -10.01
N THR A 58 6.50 -11.05 -9.75
CA THR A 58 7.13 -9.73 -9.84
C THR A 58 7.05 -8.97 -8.52
N ALA A 59 8.22 -8.58 -8.00
CA ALA A 59 8.36 -7.71 -6.85
C ALA A 59 8.87 -6.32 -7.26
N LEU A 60 8.33 -5.28 -6.62
CA LEU A 60 8.81 -3.91 -6.74
C LEU A 60 9.63 -3.57 -5.50
N LEU A 61 10.93 -3.35 -5.68
CA LEU A 61 11.89 -3.11 -4.60
C LEU A 61 12.51 -1.72 -4.68
N ASP A 62 12.66 -1.05 -3.55
CA ASP A 62 13.42 0.20 -3.42
C ASP A 62 14.82 -0.06 -2.82
N TYR A 63 15.84 0.39 -3.54
CA TYR A 63 17.24 0.35 -3.11
C TYR A 63 17.78 1.75 -2.75
N GLY A 64 16.89 2.72 -2.54
CA GLY A 64 17.23 4.08 -2.14
C GLY A 64 17.95 4.81 -3.26
N ARG A 65 19.29 4.94 -3.14
CA ARG A 65 20.10 5.65 -4.14
C ARG A 65 20.04 5.00 -5.51
N ASP A 66 19.95 3.67 -5.56
CA ASP A 66 19.90 2.93 -6.81
C ASP A 66 18.48 2.88 -7.41
N GLY A 67 17.51 3.48 -6.71
CA GLY A 67 16.13 3.63 -7.16
C GLY A 67 15.32 2.36 -7.03
N ILE A 68 14.23 2.31 -7.80
CA ILE A 68 13.22 1.27 -7.73
C ILE A 68 13.41 0.28 -8.87
N HIS A 69 13.37 -1.01 -8.54
CA HIS A 69 13.59 -2.10 -9.46
C HIS A 69 12.42 -3.06 -9.43
N ARG A 70 11.97 -3.46 -10.63
CA ARG A 70 11.10 -4.62 -10.80
C ARG A 70 11.98 -5.85 -10.93
N VAL A 71 11.82 -6.81 -10.03
CA VAL A 71 12.65 -8.01 -9.99
C VAL A 71 11.80 -9.26 -9.91
N PRO A 72 12.24 -10.40 -10.47
CA PRO A 72 11.53 -11.67 -10.31
C PRO A 72 11.57 -12.13 -8.85
N VAL A 73 10.42 -12.49 -8.28
CA VAL A 73 10.31 -13.05 -6.92
C VAL A 73 11.25 -14.25 -6.74
N ALA A 74 11.35 -15.11 -7.75
CA ALA A 74 12.22 -16.28 -7.76
C ALA A 74 13.73 -15.97 -7.60
N GLN A 75 14.16 -14.72 -7.85
CA GLN A 75 15.54 -14.27 -7.65
C GLN A 75 15.75 -13.58 -6.31
N THR A 76 14.76 -13.59 -5.43
CA THR A 76 14.82 -12.95 -4.11
C THR A 76 14.69 -13.98 -3.00
N ASN A 77 14.91 -13.56 -1.76
CA ASN A 77 14.59 -14.36 -0.58
C ASN A 77 13.16 -14.14 -0.05
N ILE A 78 12.26 -13.49 -0.82
CA ILE A 78 10.91 -13.12 -0.36
C ILE A 78 10.14 -14.32 0.18
N VAL A 79 10.11 -15.44 -0.54
CA VAL A 79 9.33 -16.62 -0.15
C VAL A 79 9.86 -17.21 1.16
N ALA A 80 11.18 -17.38 1.28
CA ALA A 80 11.79 -17.91 2.49
C ALA A 80 11.52 -17.02 3.72
N LEU A 81 11.65 -15.70 3.55
CA LEU A 81 11.36 -14.75 4.62
C LEU A 81 9.88 -14.71 5.00
N ALA A 82 8.99 -14.86 4.03
CA ALA A 82 7.56 -14.93 4.30
C ALA A 82 7.19 -16.22 5.06
N ASP A 83 7.83 -17.34 4.75
CA ASP A 83 7.67 -18.59 5.52
C ASP A 83 8.17 -18.42 6.97
N GLU A 84 9.29 -17.71 7.19
CA GLU A 84 9.78 -17.36 8.54
C GLU A 84 8.76 -16.51 9.32
N ILE A 85 8.14 -15.52 8.67
CA ILE A 85 7.12 -14.68 9.33
C ILE A 85 5.86 -15.51 9.62
N LEU A 86 5.42 -16.33 8.66
CA LEU A 86 4.25 -17.20 8.80
C LEU A 86 4.40 -18.21 9.95
N SER A 87 5.59 -18.79 10.09
CA SER A 87 5.91 -19.77 11.15
C SER A 87 6.14 -19.13 12.51
N GLY A 88 6.36 -17.80 12.56
CA GLY A 88 6.69 -17.05 13.78
C GLY A 88 8.19 -17.06 14.11
N ASP A 89 9.05 -17.55 13.21
CA ASP A 89 10.51 -17.50 13.36
C ASP A 89 11.07 -16.09 13.13
N ARG A 90 10.28 -15.21 12.49
CA ARG A 90 10.61 -13.80 12.28
C ARG A 90 9.46 -12.89 12.69
N ASP A 91 9.76 -11.93 13.55
CA ASP A 91 8.81 -10.89 13.92
C ASP A 91 8.63 -9.85 12.80
N LYS A 92 7.38 -9.41 12.62
CA LYS A 92 7.00 -8.31 11.73
C LYS A 92 6.29 -7.25 12.56
N GLU A 93 7.03 -6.22 12.95
CA GLU A 93 6.54 -5.18 13.87
C GLU A 93 5.46 -4.29 13.24
N LEU A 94 5.61 -3.96 11.95
CA LEU A 94 4.70 -3.10 11.21
C LEU A 94 4.47 -3.64 9.80
N PRO A 95 3.28 -3.40 9.22
CA PRO A 95 3.04 -3.63 7.81
C PRO A 95 3.98 -2.83 6.91
N ASN A 96 4.30 -3.35 5.72
CA ASN A 96 5.36 -2.81 4.86
C ASN A 96 5.14 -1.34 4.47
N PHE A 97 3.94 -0.98 4.00
CA PHE A 97 3.65 0.41 3.62
C PHE A 97 3.75 1.34 4.83
N ILE A 98 3.27 0.89 5.99
CA ILE A 98 3.34 1.67 7.24
C ILE A 98 4.80 1.85 7.69
N ALA A 99 5.59 0.78 7.71
CA ALA A 99 7.01 0.83 8.05
C ALA A 99 7.79 1.77 7.12
N TYR A 100 7.42 1.79 5.83
CA TYR A 100 8.04 2.65 4.83
C TYR A 100 7.66 4.13 4.98
N THR A 101 6.43 4.41 5.40
CA THR A 101 5.86 5.78 5.36
C THR A 101 5.57 6.39 6.73
N ALA A 102 5.88 5.69 7.83
CA ALA A 102 5.55 6.02 9.22
C ALA A 102 5.69 7.50 9.60
N ASN A 103 6.74 8.18 9.14
CA ASN A 103 7.06 9.56 9.51
C ASN A 103 6.71 10.59 8.42
N MET A 104 6.07 10.16 7.33
CA MET A 104 5.77 11.01 6.18
C MET A 104 4.40 11.69 6.30
N PHE A 105 3.49 11.12 7.11
CA PHE A 105 2.12 11.58 7.21
C PHE A 105 1.86 12.41 8.48
N VAL A 106 1.09 13.47 8.28
CA VAL A 106 0.67 14.39 9.33
C VAL A 106 -0.83 14.62 9.27
N ARG A 107 -1.43 14.98 10.40
CA ARG A 107 -2.78 15.52 10.41
C ARG A 107 -2.69 17.02 10.16
N TYR A 108 -2.94 17.43 8.93
CA TYR A 108 -2.88 18.82 8.55
C TYR A 108 -4.08 19.56 9.14
N THR A 109 -3.82 20.42 10.14
CA THR A 109 -4.78 21.38 10.66
C THR A 109 -4.19 22.78 10.46
N ALA A 110 -4.66 23.49 9.44
CA ALA A 110 -4.19 24.85 9.22
C ALA A 110 -4.53 25.72 10.44
N PRO A 111 -3.67 26.67 10.88
CA PRO A 111 -2.28 26.92 10.47
C PRO A 111 -1.20 26.57 11.52
N ALA A 112 -1.53 26.01 12.69
CA ALA A 112 -0.62 26.03 13.85
C ALA A 112 -0.18 24.65 14.40
N GLU A 113 -0.94 23.58 14.16
CA GLU A 113 -0.62 22.25 14.68
C GLU A 113 -0.67 21.20 13.58
N VAL A 114 0.45 20.50 13.41
CA VAL A 114 0.59 19.45 12.40
C VAL A 114 1.13 18.20 13.10
N PRO A 115 0.34 17.57 13.99
CA PRO A 115 0.80 16.36 14.67
C PRO A 115 1.01 15.25 13.64
N GLY A 116 2.10 14.49 13.79
CA GLY A 116 2.33 13.29 13.00
C GLY A 116 1.23 12.26 13.23
N ILE A 117 0.95 11.44 12.22
CA ILE A 117 0.07 10.29 12.39
C ILE A 117 0.91 9.15 12.94
N ALA A 118 0.57 8.67 14.13
CA ALA A 118 1.30 7.57 14.75
C ALA A 118 1.18 6.29 13.89
N PRO A 119 2.26 5.53 13.66
CA PRO A 119 2.23 4.31 12.85
C PRO A 119 1.19 3.30 13.32
N GLU A 120 0.95 3.22 14.62
CA GLU A 120 -0.03 2.32 15.24
C GLU A 120 -1.47 2.69 14.86
N ILE A 121 -1.74 3.96 14.56
CA ILE A 121 -3.04 4.40 14.05
C ILE A 121 -3.22 3.91 12.62
N MET A 122 -2.18 4.07 11.79
CA MET A 122 -2.22 3.62 10.39
C MET A 122 -2.33 2.09 10.32
N ALA A 123 -1.57 1.37 11.14
CA ALA A 123 -1.57 -0.09 11.20
C ALA A 123 -2.90 -0.70 11.69
N LYS A 124 -3.73 0.05 12.43
CA LYS A 124 -5.09 -0.38 12.81
C LYS A 124 -6.10 -0.33 11.67
N SER A 125 -5.76 0.35 10.57
CA SER A 125 -6.65 0.48 9.43
C SER A 125 -6.59 -0.79 8.60
N SER A 126 -7.76 -1.30 8.20
CA SER A 126 -7.83 -2.48 7.32
C SER A 126 -7.38 -2.17 5.89
N LYS A 127 -7.54 -0.91 5.48
CA LYS A 127 -7.18 -0.40 4.16
C LYS A 127 -6.73 1.05 4.27
N LEU A 128 -5.93 1.49 3.33
CA LEU A 128 -5.51 2.87 3.16
C LEU A 128 -5.97 3.34 1.79
N LEU A 129 -6.52 4.55 1.71
CA LEU A 129 -6.92 5.17 0.45
C LEU A 129 -5.96 6.31 0.14
N LEU A 130 -5.03 6.06 -0.77
CA LEU A 130 -4.08 7.07 -1.24
C LEU A 130 -4.78 7.95 -2.26
N ILE A 131 -4.84 9.26 -2.02
CA ILE A 131 -5.47 10.24 -2.91
C ILE A 131 -4.40 11.22 -3.37
N TYR A 132 -4.06 11.15 -4.66
CA TYR A 132 -3.10 12.03 -5.29
C TYR A 132 -3.83 13.26 -5.82
N CYS A 133 -3.32 14.44 -5.45
CA CYS A 133 -3.90 15.71 -5.85
C CYS A 133 -2.82 16.75 -6.11
N ASN A 134 -3.03 17.56 -7.15
CA ASN A 134 -2.25 18.77 -7.36
C ASN A 134 -3.00 19.99 -6.79
N ASP A 135 -2.34 21.14 -6.86
CA ASP A 135 -2.87 22.41 -6.38
C ASP A 135 -4.21 22.77 -7.06
N GLU A 136 -4.29 22.64 -8.38
CA GLU A 136 -5.51 22.96 -9.15
C GLU A 136 -6.73 22.13 -8.71
N THR A 137 -6.49 20.85 -8.40
CA THR A 137 -7.52 19.94 -7.89
C THR A 137 -8.05 20.40 -6.54
N LEU A 138 -7.18 20.91 -5.66
CA LEU A 138 -7.57 21.38 -4.33
C LEU A 138 -8.12 22.81 -4.29
N LEU A 139 -7.87 23.62 -5.32
CA LEU A 139 -8.57 24.90 -5.51
C LEU A 139 -10.05 24.71 -5.88
N ASN A 140 -10.46 23.49 -6.24
CA ASN A 140 -11.85 23.18 -6.52
C ASN A 140 -12.62 22.83 -5.22
N ASP A 141 -13.46 23.76 -4.75
CA ASP A 141 -14.31 23.58 -3.57
C ASP A 141 -15.15 22.29 -3.58
N ALA A 142 -15.63 21.86 -4.74
CA ALA A 142 -16.43 20.63 -4.85
C ALA A 142 -15.57 19.39 -4.58
N VAL A 143 -14.32 19.40 -5.04
CA VAL A 143 -13.34 18.35 -4.74
C VAL A 143 -13.01 18.35 -3.26
N VAL A 144 -12.66 19.50 -2.67
CA VAL A 144 -12.35 19.60 -1.23
C VAL A 144 -13.50 19.09 -0.37
N LYS A 145 -14.75 19.50 -0.65
CA LYS A 145 -15.94 18.98 0.04
C LYS A 145 -16.12 17.47 -0.18
N GLY A 146 -15.86 16.99 -1.39
CA GLY A 146 -15.92 15.56 -1.73
C GLY A 146 -14.95 14.73 -0.88
N LEU A 147 -13.72 15.23 -0.72
CA LEU A 147 -12.64 14.64 0.07
C LEU A 147 -12.95 14.66 1.57
N GLN A 148 -13.46 15.76 2.09
CA GLN A 148 -13.87 15.88 3.50
C GLN A 148 -14.98 14.89 3.85
N ASN A 149 -16.04 14.83 3.03
CA ASN A 149 -17.13 13.88 3.20
C ASN A 149 -16.66 12.43 3.13
N MET A 150 -15.63 12.15 2.33
CA MET A 150 -15.03 10.83 2.24
C MET A 150 -14.25 10.50 3.52
N SER A 151 -13.49 11.45 4.05
CA SER A 151 -12.66 11.29 5.26
C SER A 151 -13.45 10.83 6.49
N ASP A 152 -14.60 11.45 6.73
CA ASP A 152 -15.44 11.11 7.88
C ASP A 152 -16.05 9.71 7.76
N LYS A 153 -16.48 9.32 6.55
CA LYS A 153 -17.14 8.03 6.31
C LYS A 153 -16.15 6.85 6.25
N SER A 154 -15.00 7.06 5.62
CA SER A 154 -13.99 6.01 5.42
C SER A 154 -13.39 5.53 6.75
N THR A 155 -13.13 6.45 7.68
CA THR A 155 -12.62 6.11 9.02
C THR A 155 -13.56 5.15 9.76
N ALA A 156 -14.88 5.34 9.64
CA ALA A 156 -15.89 4.47 10.27
C ALA A 156 -15.89 3.04 9.70
N GLN A 157 -15.34 2.83 8.50
CA GLN A 157 -15.22 1.52 7.86
C GLN A 157 -13.81 0.93 7.93
N GLY A 158 -12.94 1.50 8.77
CA GLY A 158 -11.55 1.05 8.90
C GLY A 158 -10.69 1.34 7.67
N ILE A 159 -11.07 2.34 6.87
CA ILE A 159 -10.29 2.86 5.74
C ILE A 159 -9.67 4.20 6.18
N LEU A 160 -8.35 4.33 6.09
CA LEU A 160 -7.66 5.59 6.37
C LEU A 160 -7.32 6.31 5.05
N PRO A 161 -7.97 7.44 4.74
CA PRO A 161 -7.58 8.25 3.59
C PRO A 161 -6.29 8.99 3.89
N LEU A 162 -5.40 9.02 2.91
CA LEU A 162 -4.07 9.63 2.95
C LEU A 162 -3.88 10.48 1.70
N PHE A 163 -3.77 11.79 1.88
CA PHE A 163 -3.60 12.76 0.81
C PHE A 163 -2.12 12.92 0.45
N ILE A 164 -1.82 12.81 -0.84
CA ILE A 164 -0.45 12.88 -1.34
C ILE A 164 -0.37 14.03 -2.36
N PRO A 165 0.29 15.15 -2.01
CA PRO A 165 0.44 16.27 -2.92
C PRO A 165 1.42 15.93 -4.05
N THR A 166 1.08 16.30 -5.28
CA THR A 166 1.92 16.03 -6.47
C THR A 166 2.81 17.19 -6.91
N ASN A 167 2.73 18.37 -6.26
CA ASN A 167 3.52 19.56 -6.56
C ASN A 167 4.04 20.26 -5.28
N PHE A 168 5.19 20.95 -5.37
CA PHE A 168 5.86 21.68 -4.30
C PHE A 168 5.14 23.00 -3.95
N ALA A 169 4.45 23.60 -4.91
CA ALA A 169 3.75 24.88 -4.73
C ALA A 169 2.57 24.81 -3.73
N PHE A 170 2.22 23.59 -3.33
CA PHE A 170 1.20 23.22 -2.35
C PHE A 170 1.16 24.11 -1.09
N TYR A 171 2.30 24.38 -0.45
CA TYR A 171 2.33 25.15 0.79
C TYR A 171 1.88 26.61 0.63
N ASN A 172 2.10 27.22 -0.54
CA ASN A 172 1.81 28.63 -0.75
C ASN A 172 0.32 28.90 -0.99
N GLN A 173 -0.44 27.88 -1.40
CA GLN A 173 -1.86 28.01 -1.75
C GLN A 173 -2.79 27.52 -0.64
N LEU A 174 -2.31 26.65 0.26
CA LEU A 174 -3.06 26.13 1.40
C LEU A 174 -3.51 27.20 2.41
N THR A 175 -2.79 28.32 2.51
CA THR A 175 -3.21 29.42 3.40
C THR A 175 -4.56 30.02 3.00
N GLU A 176 -4.97 29.81 1.75
CA GLU A 176 -6.23 30.31 1.19
C GLU A 176 -7.36 29.26 1.22
N VAL A 177 -7.03 27.98 1.42
CA VAL A 177 -8.00 26.87 1.42
C VAL A 177 -8.24 26.37 2.83
N ASN A 178 -9.48 26.46 3.31
CA ASN A 178 -9.87 25.85 4.59
C ASN A 178 -9.95 24.32 4.45
N LEU A 179 -8.81 23.65 4.55
CA LEU A 179 -8.76 22.21 4.68
C LEU A 179 -9.12 21.85 6.12
N ALA A 180 -10.28 21.22 6.30
CA ALA A 180 -10.59 20.47 7.52
C ALA A 180 -9.45 19.46 7.81
N PRO A 181 -9.34 18.95 9.05
CA PRO A 181 -8.27 18.03 9.42
C PRO A 181 -8.20 16.83 8.48
N ILE A 182 -7.17 16.78 7.63
CA ILE A 182 -6.90 15.67 6.71
C ILE A 182 -5.56 15.03 7.02
N ASN A 183 -5.44 13.74 6.72
CA ASN A 183 -4.18 13.01 6.81
C ASN A 183 -3.38 13.22 5.54
N MET A 184 -2.25 13.89 5.60
CA MET A 184 -1.52 14.34 4.43
C MET A 184 -0.05 13.97 4.53
N MET A 185 0.53 13.53 3.43
CA MET A 185 1.98 13.41 3.31
C MET A 185 2.58 14.81 3.28
N THR A 186 3.59 15.07 4.12
CA THR A 186 4.25 16.38 4.16
C THR A 186 4.74 16.77 2.76
N PRO A 187 4.30 17.91 2.18
CA PRO A 187 4.54 18.19 0.77
C PRO A 187 6.01 18.21 0.34
N HIS A 188 6.92 18.60 1.22
CA HIS A 188 8.36 18.59 0.93
C HIS A 188 8.96 17.17 0.87
N MET A 189 8.35 16.18 1.54
CA MET A 189 8.73 14.77 1.41
C MET A 189 8.00 14.09 0.25
N ALA A 190 6.80 14.56 -0.07
CA ALA A 190 5.93 13.91 -1.04
C ALA A 190 6.59 13.71 -2.40
N ILE A 191 7.24 14.72 -2.98
CA ILE A 191 7.72 14.60 -4.36
C ILE A 191 8.89 13.65 -4.52
N GLY A 192 9.80 13.62 -3.55
CA GLY A 192 10.86 12.60 -3.52
C GLY A 192 10.27 11.21 -3.30
N SER A 193 9.25 11.12 -2.44
CA SER A 193 8.65 9.85 -2.01
C SER A 193 7.59 9.31 -2.98
N LEU A 194 7.03 10.13 -3.87
CA LEU A 194 5.96 9.75 -4.79
C LEU A 194 6.39 8.60 -5.69
N ARG A 195 7.59 8.74 -6.27
CA ARG A 195 8.19 7.70 -7.10
C ARG A 195 8.39 6.43 -6.29
N MET A 196 8.88 6.57 -5.05
CA MET A 196 9.15 5.50 -4.09
C MET A 196 7.92 4.67 -3.74
N LEU A 197 6.71 5.23 -3.78
CA LEU A 197 5.48 4.44 -3.58
C LEU A 197 5.18 3.52 -4.77
N GLY A 198 5.86 3.71 -5.91
CA GLY A 198 5.68 2.90 -7.11
C GLY A 198 4.32 3.07 -7.78
N HIS A 199 3.53 4.06 -7.38
CA HIS A 199 2.27 4.41 -8.05
C HIS A 199 2.56 5.42 -9.17
N ASP A 200 1.67 5.43 -10.17
CA ASP A 200 1.77 6.30 -11.34
C ASP A 200 0.58 7.27 -11.32
N PRO A 201 0.64 8.37 -10.56
CA PRO A 201 -0.45 9.33 -10.49
C PRO A 201 -0.49 10.23 -11.73
N ASP A 202 -1.69 10.62 -12.12
CA ASP A 202 -1.87 11.67 -13.12
C ASP A 202 -1.35 13.01 -12.58
N LEU A 203 -0.36 13.58 -13.27
CA LEU A 203 0.27 14.85 -12.91
C LEU A 203 -0.38 16.04 -13.63
N GLU A 204 -1.27 15.79 -14.60
CA GLU A 204 -1.95 16.79 -15.43
C GLU A 204 -3.29 17.28 -14.84
N GLY A 205 -3.56 16.97 -13.55
CA GLY A 205 -4.69 17.51 -12.79
C GLY A 205 -5.89 16.59 -12.63
N GLY A 206 -5.80 15.37 -13.12
CA GLY A 206 -6.70 14.29 -12.75
C GLY A 206 -6.60 13.89 -11.27
N VAL A 207 -7.71 13.46 -10.67
CA VAL A 207 -7.68 12.74 -9.39
C VAL A 207 -7.23 11.31 -9.66
N THR A 208 -6.11 10.91 -9.06
CA THR A 208 -5.74 9.49 -8.95
C THR A 208 -5.99 9.04 -7.52
N ALA A 209 -6.68 7.91 -7.34
CA ALA A 209 -6.85 7.28 -6.05
C ALA A 209 -6.45 5.81 -6.12
N VAL A 210 -5.79 5.30 -5.07
CA VAL A 210 -5.37 3.90 -4.97
C VAL A 210 -5.78 3.37 -3.60
N LEU A 211 -6.61 2.33 -3.59
CA LEU A 211 -6.95 1.59 -2.39
C LEU A 211 -5.91 0.49 -2.21
N ILE A 212 -5.23 0.50 -1.07
CA ILE A 212 -4.23 -0.49 -0.70
C ILE A 212 -4.58 -1.13 0.64
N ASP A 213 -4.00 -2.29 0.91
CA ASP A 213 -3.87 -2.78 2.28
C ASP A 213 -2.66 -2.14 3.00
N PRO A 214 -2.48 -2.38 4.31
CA PRO A 214 -1.34 -1.84 5.06
C PRO A 214 0.04 -2.32 4.58
N GLU A 215 0.10 -3.36 3.76
CA GLU A 215 1.33 -3.94 3.21
C GLU A 215 1.73 -3.29 1.88
N GLY A 216 0.83 -2.50 1.29
CA GLY A 216 1.04 -1.84 -0.01
C GLY A 216 0.49 -2.64 -1.19
N LYS A 217 -0.24 -3.73 -0.97
CA LYS A 217 -0.94 -4.45 -2.05
C LYS A 217 -2.02 -3.56 -2.62
N VAL A 218 -2.01 -3.38 -3.94
CA VAL A 218 -3.05 -2.63 -4.64
C VAL A 218 -4.31 -3.47 -4.76
N LEU A 219 -5.40 -2.97 -4.18
CA LEU A 219 -6.72 -3.59 -4.24
C LEU A 219 -7.56 -2.99 -5.37
N GLN A 220 -7.45 -1.68 -5.57
CA GLN A 220 -8.21 -0.96 -6.58
C GLN A 220 -7.54 0.37 -6.94
N THR A 221 -7.69 0.81 -8.19
CA THR A 221 -7.19 2.11 -8.66
C THR A 221 -8.31 2.85 -9.39
N TRP A 222 -8.44 4.14 -9.13
CA TRP A 222 -9.29 5.08 -9.89
C TRP A 222 -8.42 6.17 -10.48
N ARG A 223 -8.73 6.57 -11.71
CA ARG A 223 -8.09 7.68 -12.41
C ARG A 223 -9.15 8.47 -13.13
N SER A 224 -9.01 9.79 -13.13
CA SER A 224 -9.91 10.70 -13.85
C SER A 224 -9.12 11.73 -14.60
N PHE A 225 -9.75 12.37 -15.59
CA PHE A 225 -9.28 13.63 -16.13
C PHE A 225 -9.79 14.80 -15.29
N LEU A 226 -9.19 15.99 -15.42
CA LEU A 226 -9.50 17.18 -14.62
C LEU A 226 -11.00 17.52 -14.58
N ASN A 227 -11.72 17.37 -15.69
CA ASN A 227 -13.15 17.64 -15.81
C ASN A 227 -14.06 16.56 -15.17
N GLU A 228 -13.50 15.44 -14.74
CA GLU A 228 -14.20 14.27 -14.19
C GLU A 228 -13.86 14.02 -12.71
N ASN A 229 -13.12 14.94 -12.07
CA ASN A 229 -12.66 14.78 -10.69
C ASN A 229 -13.83 14.55 -9.71
N VAL A 230 -14.92 15.31 -9.83
CA VAL A 230 -16.10 15.17 -8.94
C VAL A 230 -16.81 13.83 -9.13
N SER A 231 -17.08 13.43 -10.38
CA SER A 231 -17.72 12.14 -10.67
C SER A 231 -16.89 10.96 -10.21
N THR A 232 -15.56 11.08 -10.26
CA THR A 232 -14.64 10.04 -9.80
C THR A 232 -14.67 9.91 -8.28
N LEU A 233 -14.72 11.03 -7.54
CA LEU A 233 -14.90 10.99 -6.09
C LEU A 233 -16.22 10.36 -5.68
N GLU A 234 -17.31 10.58 -6.42
CA GLU A 234 -18.58 9.90 -6.19
C GLU A 234 -18.49 8.40 -6.50
N SER A 235 -17.85 8.01 -7.61
CA SER A 235 -17.61 6.59 -7.93
C SER A 235 -16.78 5.87 -6.86
N ILE A 236 -15.75 6.54 -6.32
CA ILE A 236 -14.96 6.01 -5.19
C ILE A 236 -15.88 5.80 -3.98
N LYS A 237 -16.73 6.77 -3.63
CA LYS A 237 -17.67 6.64 -2.51
C LYS A 237 -18.64 5.48 -2.72
N GLU A 238 -19.21 5.34 -3.91
CA GLU A 238 -20.12 4.24 -4.22
C GLU A 238 -19.42 2.88 -4.11
N SER A 239 -18.19 2.78 -4.62
CA SER A 239 -17.40 1.54 -4.57
C SER A 239 -16.98 1.19 -3.15
N LEU A 240 -16.65 2.17 -2.30
CA LEU A 240 -16.21 1.93 -0.93
C LEU A 240 -17.37 1.74 0.05
N PHE A 241 -18.50 2.40 -0.20
CA PHE A 241 -19.59 2.52 0.78
C PHE A 241 -20.92 1.91 0.33
N SER A 242 -20.97 1.23 -0.81
CA SER A 242 -22.15 0.44 -1.17
C SER A 242 -22.38 -0.64 -0.12
N GLU A 243 -23.61 -0.69 0.42
CA GLU A 243 -24.02 -1.61 1.49
C GLU A 243 -24.04 -3.10 1.08
N GLU A 244 -23.56 -3.45 -0.12
CA GLU A 244 -23.40 -4.83 -0.56
C GLU A 244 -22.11 -5.42 0.01
N SER A 245 -22.13 -5.66 1.32
CA SER A 245 -21.22 -6.60 1.96
C SER A 245 -21.26 -7.93 1.17
N PRO A 246 -20.12 -8.45 0.67
CA PRO A 246 -20.11 -9.80 0.13
C PRO A 246 -20.44 -10.71 1.30
N ARG A 247 -21.64 -11.31 1.27
CA ARG A 247 -21.96 -12.44 2.13
C ARG A 247 -20.88 -13.48 1.85
N GLU A 248 -20.05 -13.74 2.84
CA GLU A 248 -19.21 -14.93 2.87
C GLU A 248 -20.13 -16.15 2.73
N THR A 249 -20.30 -16.65 1.50
CA THR A 249 -20.79 -18.00 1.28
C THR A 249 -19.67 -18.96 1.66
N HIS A 250 -19.52 -19.19 2.96
CA HIS A 250 -18.98 -20.44 3.45
C HIS A 250 -19.98 -21.55 3.09
N GLN A 251 -19.77 -22.18 1.94
CA GLN A 251 -20.17 -23.57 1.75
C GLN A 251 -18.90 -24.41 1.72
N TYR A 252 -18.51 -24.87 2.91
CA TYR A 252 -17.75 -26.11 3.01
C TYR A 252 -18.70 -27.26 2.66
N GLN A 253 -18.40 -27.96 1.58
CA GLN A 253 -18.72 -29.38 1.41
C GLN A 253 -17.41 -30.14 1.28
#